data_AF-A0A386ZD94-F1
#
_entry.id   AF-A0A386ZD94-F1
#
_cell.length_a   1.000
_cell.length_b   1.000
_cell.length_c   1.000
_cell.angle_alpha   90.00
_cell.angle_beta   90.00
_cell.angle_gamma   90.00
#
_symmetry.space_group_name_H-M   'P 1'
#
loop_
_entity.id
_entity.type
_entity.pdbx_description
1 polymer ?
#
loop_
_entity_poly.entity_id
_entity_poly.type
_entity_poly.pdbx_seq_one_letter_code
_entity_poly.pdbx_strand_id
1 'polypeptide(L)'
;MSTRSTLRCSSTCRRNRLWSACPIWAGAITCSNVIAIQDKMTAVPLSAVGTAYTPPTNTDLHPDWPKDQEVAKYIHNLTPQQYWDLYYASLSHAQTRPADNALLDQLASIGWTPDKKLDLAALPETERARWEQAWPKALSQIEVDMGKSEVNGWKIGRSGVGDYGTDYASRAVVAYAGLGANLPQDAIYPNTRVDDKNTQLNADHTYVLHFPADQIPPVKGFWSLTMYDDRGFFVDNPINRYAVRGERLTKNPDGSVDIYIQRENPGPAKESNWLPTPASGDFNVMMRTYWPDQKIIDGAWNPPAVTRTN
;
A
#
# COMPACT_ATOMS: atom_id res chain seq x y z
N MET A 1 21.24 -35.44 -15.18
CA MET A 1 20.44 -35.36 -13.94
C MET A 1 20.36 -33.89 -13.55
N SER A 2 19.23 -33.23 -13.85
CA SER A 2 19.02 -31.82 -13.49
C SER A 2 18.21 -31.79 -12.19
N THR A 3 18.85 -31.44 -11.08
CA THR A 3 18.20 -31.21 -9.80
C THR A 3 17.29 -29.99 -9.93
N ARG A 4 15.97 -30.22 -10.04
CA ARG A 4 14.97 -29.17 -9.80
C ARG A 4 15.03 -28.83 -8.33
N SER A 5 15.67 -27.71 -8.01
CA SER A 5 15.64 -27.11 -6.68
C SER A 5 14.23 -26.56 -6.43
N THR A 6 13.37 -27.34 -5.79
CA THR A 6 12.10 -26.82 -5.25
C THR A 6 12.43 -26.04 -3.98
N LEU A 7 12.37 -24.71 -4.01
CA LEU A 7 12.36 -23.92 -2.79
C LEU A 7 11.10 -24.28 -1.99
N ARG A 8 11.29 -24.94 -0.84
CA ARG A 8 10.21 -25.19 0.13
C ARG A 8 10.32 -24.15 1.24
N CYS A 9 9.46 -23.15 1.21
CA CYS A 9 9.19 -22.32 2.39
C CYS A 9 8.06 -22.98 3.19
N SER A 10 8.30 -23.24 4.48
CA SER A 10 7.25 -23.59 5.44
C SER A 10 6.92 -22.33 6.22
N SER A 11 5.65 -21.94 6.26
CA SER A 11 5.14 -20.84 7.08
C SER A 11 4.04 -21.37 8.00
N THR A 12 4.05 -20.93 9.25
CA THR A 12 2.99 -21.26 10.21
C THR A 12 2.03 -20.06 10.29
N CYS A 13 0.79 -20.24 9.85
CA CYS A 13 -0.26 -19.23 9.97
C CYS A 13 -1.13 -19.51 11.19
N ARG A 14 -1.46 -18.48 11.98
CA ARG A 14 -2.40 -18.54 13.11
C ARG A 14 -3.83 -18.13 12.73
N ARG A 15 -4.14 -18.09 11.44
CA ARG A 15 -5.47 -17.78 10.92
C ARG A 15 -5.81 -18.75 9.78
N ASN A 16 -7.07 -19.14 9.70
CA ASN A 16 -7.59 -20.05 8.66
C ASN A 16 -7.76 -19.37 7.30
N ARG A 17 -7.67 -18.03 7.23
CA ARG A 17 -7.66 -17.27 5.98
C ARG A 17 -6.35 -16.51 5.87
N LEU A 18 -5.73 -16.61 4.69
CA LEU A 18 -4.52 -15.90 4.34
C LEU A 18 -4.75 -15.17 3.03
N TRP A 19 -4.25 -13.94 2.95
CA TRP A 19 -4.09 -13.25 1.68
C TRP A 19 -2.64 -13.46 1.21
N SER A 20 -2.47 -13.91 -0.03
CA SER A 20 -1.16 -14.12 -0.64
C SER A 20 -1.06 -13.34 -1.93
N ALA A 21 -0.01 -12.53 -2.07
CA ALA A 21 0.34 -11.84 -3.30
C ALA A 21 1.78 -12.19 -3.67
N CYS A 22 2.01 -12.51 -4.95
CA CYS A 22 3.35 -12.78 -5.48
C CYS A 22 3.58 -11.91 -6.72
N PRO A 23 4.03 -10.66 -6.56
CA PRO A 23 4.34 -9.81 -7.70
C PRO A 23 5.55 -10.38 -8.46
N ILE A 24 5.40 -10.56 -9.77
CA ILE A 24 6.51 -10.91 -10.65
C ILE A 24 6.91 -9.67 -11.44
N TRP A 25 8.19 -9.34 -11.35
CA TRP A 25 8.72 -8.17 -12.03
C TRP A 25 8.99 -8.46 -13.50
N ALA A 26 8.47 -7.59 -14.38
CA ALA A 26 8.63 -7.72 -15.82
C ALA A 26 9.93 -7.13 -16.37
N GLY A 27 10.67 -6.31 -15.62
CA GLY A 27 12.03 -5.88 -15.99
C GLY A 27 12.35 -5.66 -17.47
N ALA A 28 13.35 -6.40 -17.96
CA ALA A 28 13.72 -6.49 -19.38
C ALA A 28 13.02 -7.67 -20.10
N ILE A 29 12.16 -8.43 -19.39
CA ILE A 29 11.41 -9.53 -19.96
C ILE A 29 10.06 -9.03 -20.49
N THR A 30 9.58 -9.67 -21.55
CA THR A 30 8.25 -9.38 -22.08
C THR A 30 7.17 -9.79 -21.07
N CYS A 31 6.00 -9.14 -21.12
CA CYS A 31 4.84 -9.58 -20.35
C CYS A 31 4.54 -11.07 -20.58
N SER A 32 4.81 -11.61 -21.78
CA SER A 32 4.65 -13.04 -22.08
C SER A 32 5.52 -13.96 -21.21
N ASN A 33 6.75 -13.56 -20.87
CA ASN A 33 7.61 -14.35 -19.98
C ASN A 33 7.10 -14.33 -18.54
N VAL A 34 6.57 -13.18 -18.08
CA VAL A 34 5.93 -13.07 -16.77
C VAL A 34 4.73 -14.00 -16.71
N ILE A 35 3.85 -13.94 -17.71
CA ILE A 35 2.68 -14.83 -17.82
C ILE A 35 3.12 -16.29 -17.81
N ALA A 36 4.15 -16.66 -18.57
CA ALA A 36 4.65 -18.04 -18.60
C ALA A 36 5.22 -18.54 -17.26
N ILE A 37 5.66 -17.64 -16.36
CA ILE A 37 6.02 -18.00 -14.99
C ILE A 37 4.76 -18.12 -14.13
N GLN A 38 3.82 -17.17 -14.24
CA GLN A 38 2.55 -17.18 -13.50
C GLN A 38 1.74 -18.45 -13.80
N ASP A 39 1.67 -18.88 -15.05
CA ASP A 39 0.98 -20.09 -15.50
C ASP A 39 1.56 -21.39 -14.89
N LYS A 40 2.80 -21.33 -14.38
CA LYS A 40 3.46 -22.46 -13.69
C LYS A 40 3.27 -22.43 -12.18
N MET A 41 2.73 -21.34 -11.63
CA MET A 41 2.44 -21.24 -10.19
C MET A 41 1.17 -22.01 -9.88
N THR A 42 1.21 -22.82 -8.82
CA THR A 42 0.04 -23.59 -8.35
C THR A 42 -0.11 -23.41 -6.85
N ALA A 43 -1.36 -23.34 -6.39
CA ALA A 43 -1.72 -23.39 -4.97
C ALA A 43 -2.57 -24.64 -4.76
N VAL A 44 -2.06 -25.59 -3.98
CA VAL A 44 -2.74 -26.86 -3.70
C VAL A 44 -2.71 -27.16 -2.19
N PRO A 45 -3.72 -27.85 -1.64
CA PRO A 45 -3.65 -28.39 -0.29
C PRO A 45 -2.42 -29.27 -0.11
N LEU A 46 -1.88 -29.34 1.11
CA LEU A 46 -0.71 -30.18 1.41
C LEU A 46 -0.92 -31.64 0.99
N SER A 47 -2.13 -32.16 1.16
CA SER A 47 -2.52 -33.52 0.76
C SER A 47 -2.46 -33.78 -0.75
N ALA A 48 -2.42 -32.74 -1.57
CA ALA A 48 -2.45 -32.83 -3.03
C ALA A 48 -1.12 -32.45 -3.71
N VAL A 49 -0.07 -32.16 -2.93
CA VAL A 49 1.26 -31.82 -3.48
C VAL A 49 1.80 -32.96 -4.35
N GLY A 50 2.12 -32.65 -5.61
CA GLY A 50 2.63 -33.63 -6.58
C GLY A 50 1.54 -34.45 -7.29
N THR A 51 0.27 -34.16 -7.04
CA THR A 51 -0.87 -34.80 -7.70
C THR A 51 -1.70 -33.76 -8.46
N ALA A 52 -2.50 -34.21 -9.43
CA ALA A 52 -3.46 -33.33 -10.09
C ALA A 52 -4.51 -32.87 -9.07
N TYR A 53 -4.72 -31.56 -8.96
CA TYR A 53 -5.68 -30.96 -8.06
C TYR A 53 -6.55 -29.97 -8.83
N THR A 54 -7.86 -30.13 -8.70
CA THR A 54 -8.84 -29.15 -9.18
C THR A 54 -9.33 -28.36 -7.97
N PRO A 55 -9.05 -27.05 -7.90
CA PRO A 55 -9.60 -26.21 -6.86
C PRO A 55 -11.14 -26.28 -6.87
N PRO A 56 -11.80 -26.26 -5.70
CA PRO A 56 -13.24 -26.13 -5.66
C PRO A 56 -13.66 -24.86 -6.40
N THR A 57 -14.81 -24.90 -7.08
CA THR A 57 -15.41 -23.70 -7.67
C THR A 57 -15.60 -22.66 -6.57
N ASN A 58 -15.22 -21.41 -6.84
CA ASN A 58 -15.19 -20.33 -5.87
C ASN A 58 -16.61 -19.91 -5.46
N THR A 59 -17.26 -20.71 -4.61
CA THR A 59 -18.67 -20.53 -4.19
C THR A 59 -18.82 -19.68 -2.93
N ASP A 60 -17.72 -19.35 -2.24
CA ASP A 60 -17.70 -18.60 -0.97
C ASP A 60 -17.51 -17.08 -1.16
N LEU A 61 -17.99 -16.53 -2.28
CA LEU A 61 -18.28 -15.10 -2.29
C LEU A 61 -19.60 -14.93 -1.55
N HIS A 62 -19.55 -14.37 -0.33
CA HIS A 62 -20.75 -13.99 0.40
C HIS A 62 -21.61 -13.15 -0.56
N PRO A 63 -22.81 -13.62 -0.96
CA PRO A 63 -23.55 -13.04 -2.08
C PRO A 63 -23.85 -11.56 -1.86
N ASP A 64 -23.98 -11.17 -0.59
CA ASP A 64 -24.27 -9.80 -0.14
C ASP A 64 -23.03 -8.89 -0.05
N TRP A 65 -21.83 -9.39 -0.34
CA TRP A 65 -20.65 -8.52 -0.38
C TRP A 65 -20.75 -7.56 -1.56
N PRO A 66 -20.44 -6.29 -1.33
CA PRO A 66 -20.62 -5.30 -2.37
C PRO A 66 -19.50 -5.42 -3.41
N LYS A 67 -19.89 -5.66 -4.66
CA LYS A 67 -18.97 -5.87 -5.78
C LYS A 67 -18.72 -4.59 -6.57
N ASP A 68 -19.65 -3.64 -6.51
CA ASP A 68 -19.67 -2.44 -7.34
C ASP A 68 -19.40 -1.15 -6.55
N GLN A 69 -18.75 -1.26 -5.38
CA GLN A 69 -18.36 -0.10 -4.59
C GLN A 69 -16.96 -0.26 -4.02
N GLU A 70 -16.26 0.86 -3.84
CA GLU A 70 -14.98 0.88 -3.15
C GLU A 70 -15.12 0.38 -1.71
N VAL A 71 -14.20 -0.48 -1.26
CA VAL A 71 -14.23 -1.06 0.09
C VAL A 71 -14.23 0.04 1.16
N ALA A 72 -13.42 1.08 0.99
CA ALA A 72 -13.39 2.22 1.90
C ALA A 72 -14.77 2.89 2.04
N LYS A 73 -15.44 3.15 0.91
CA LYS A 73 -16.79 3.71 0.88
C LYS A 73 -17.82 2.80 1.51
N TYR A 74 -17.72 1.49 1.30
CA TYR A 74 -18.58 0.52 1.96
C TYR A 74 -18.46 0.58 3.48
N ILE A 75 -17.23 0.53 4.00
CA ILE A 75 -16.94 0.59 5.43
C ILE A 75 -17.45 1.90 6.03
N HIS A 76 -17.22 3.04 5.35
CA HIS A 76 -17.67 4.35 5.80
C HIS A 76 -19.20 4.44 5.95
N ASN A 77 -19.96 3.70 5.14
CA ASN A 77 -21.41 3.70 5.17
C ASN A 77 -22.02 2.72 6.19
N LEU A 78 -21.20 1.95 6.92
CA LEU A 78 -21.70 1.07 7.97
C LEU A 78 -22.14 1.88 9.19
N THR A 79 -23.25 1.46 9.80
CA THR A 79 -23.57 1.88 11.16
C THR A 79 -22.57 1.28 12.15
N PRO A 80 -22.42 1.86 13.36
CA PRO A 80 -21.57 1.28 14.39
C PRO A 80 -21.90 -0.19 14.70
N GLN A 81 -23.19 -0.55 14.72
CA GLN A 81 -23.62 -1.94 14.93
C GLN A 81 -23.19 -2.85 13.78
N GLN A 82 -23.40 -2.42 12.53
CA GLN A 82 -22.99 -3.18 11.34
C GLN A 82 -21.48 -3.40 11.29
N TYR A 83 -20.69 -2.43 11.72
CA TYR A 83 -19.24 -2.60 11.86
C TYR A 83 -18.89 -3.71 12.85
N TRP A 84 -19.49 -3.73 14.04
CA TRP A 84 -19.23 -4.78 15.03
C TRP A 84 -19.67 -6.17 14.56
N ASP A 85 -20.77 -6.26 13.83
CA ASP A 85 -21.21 -7.50 13.19
C ASP A 85 -20.21 -7.99 12.14
N LEU A 86 -19.72 -7.08 11.28
CA LEU A 86 -18.70 -7.39 10.28
C LEU A 86 -17.38 -7.79 10.93
N TYR A 87 -16.96 -7.08 11.99
CA TYR A 87 -15.76 -7.39 12.76
C TYR A 87 -15.85 -8.80 13.34
N TYR A 88 -16.97 -9.15 13.99
CA TYR A 88 -17.21 -10.48 14.52
C TYR A 88 -17.13 -11.56 13.42
N ALA A 89 -17.85 -11.36 12.30
CA ALA A 89 -17.87 -12.32 11.19
C ALA A 89 -16.51 -12.49 10.49
N SER A 90 -15.61 -11.51 10.63
CA SER A 90 -14.29 -11.51 9.98
C SER A 90 -13.19 -12.18 10.83
N LEU A 91 -13.47 -12.49 12.09
CA LEU A 91 -12.47 -13.04 13.01
C LEU A 91 -12.42 -14.57 12.99
N SER A 92 -11.24 -15.09 13.33
CA SER A 92 -11.12 -16.49 13.73
C SER A 92 -11.41 -16.59 15.22
N HIS A 93 -12.58 -17.14 15.58
CA HIS A 93 -13.01 -17.25 16.98
C HIS A 93 -12.19 -18.26 17.80
N ALA A 94 -11.43 -19.15 17.14
CA ALA A 94 -10.69 -20.23 17.78
C ALA A 94 -9.19 -19.95 18.00
N GLN A 95 -8.64 -18.85 17.49
CA GLN A 95 -7.18 -18.61 17.46
C GLN A 95 -6.84 -17.14 17.76
N THR A 96 -6.97 -16.74 19.03
CA THR A 96 -6.50 -15.43 19.51
C THR A 96 -4.98 -15.40 19.64
N ARG A 97 -4.37 -14.21 19.52
CA ARG A 97 -2.94 -14.03 19.81
C ARG A 97 -2.79 -13.63 21.28
N PRO A 98 -1.84 -14.20 22.04
CA PRO A 98 -1.62 -13.81 23.44
C PRO A 98 -1.36 -12.31 23.64
N ALA A 99 -0.71 -11.66 22.68
CA ALA A 99 -0.47 -10.21 22.71
C ALA A 99 -1.75 -9.38 22.64
N ASP A 100 -2.85 -9.93 22.11
CA ASP A 100 -4.14 -9.24 22.01
C ASP A 100 -4.99 -9.36 23.29
N ASN A 101 -4.55 -10.11 24.32
CA ASN A 101 -5.34 -10.38 25.53
C ASN A 101 -5.85 -9.10 26.21
N ALA A 102 -5.02 -8.06 26.32
CA ALA A 102 -5.43 -6.80 26.94
C ALA A 102 -6.58 -6.12 26.17
N LEU A 103 -6.55 -6.15 24.83
CA LEU A 103 -7.66 -5.66 24.00
C LEU A 103 -8.89 -6.54 24.18
N LEU A 104 -8.73 -7.85 24.19
CA LEU A 104 -9.85 -8.80 24.36
C LEU A 104 -10.53 -8.62 25.73
N ASP A 105 -9.79 -8.38 26.81
CA ASP A 105 -10.32 -8.10 28.14
C ASP A 105 -11.12 -6.78 28.16
N GLN A 106 -10.62 -5.74 27.47
CA GLN A 106 -11.36 -4.49 27.30
C GLN A 106 -12.68 -4.70 26.55
N LEU A 107 -12.66 -5.46 25.46
CA LEU A 107 -13.87 -5.77 24.69
C LEU A 107 -14.85 -6.67 25.48
N ALA A 108 -14.33 -7.59 26.30
CA ALA A 108 -15.14 -8.42 27.18
C ALA A 108 -15.92 -7.59 28.22
N SER A 109 -15.31 -6.50 28.73
CA SER A 109 -15.97 -5.60 29.70
C SER A 109 -17.24 -4.91 29.17
N ILE A 110 -17.38 -4.79 27.84
CA ILE A 110 -18.57 -4.24 27.18
C ILE A 110 -19.45 -5.34 26.57
N GLY A 111 -19.16 -6.61 26.84
CA GLY A 111 -19.98 -7.74 26.40
C GLY A 111 -19.64 -8.32 25.03
N TRP A 112 -18.52 -7.92 24.42
CA TRP A 112 -17.99 -8.57 23.22
C TRP A 112 -16.99 -9.67 23.61
N THR A 113 -17.14 -10.87 23.08
CA THR A 113 -16.15 -11.97 23.25
C THR A 113 -16.03 -12.75 21.93
N PRO A 114 -15.04 -13.65 21.77
CA PRO A 114 -15.00 -14.55 20.63
C PRO A 114 -16.29 -15.36 20.42
N ASP A 115 -17.08 -15.62 21.47
CA ASP A 115 -18.30 -16.42 21.38
C ASP A 115 -19.59 -15.57 21.44
N LYS A 116 -19.47 -14.25 21.61
CA LYS A 116 -20.61 -13.35 21.81
C LYS A 116 -20.42 -12.03 21.07
N LYS A 117 -21.32 -11.77 20.13
CA LYS A 117 -21.43 -10.48 19.42
C LYS A 117 -21.74 -9.33 20.38
N LEU A 118 -21.21 -8.15 20.07
CA LEU A 118 -21.62 -6.91 20.73
C LEU A 118 -22.97 -6.48 20.18
N ASP A 119 -23.95 -6.33 21.06
CA ASP A 119 -25.22 -5.68 20.76
C ASP A 119 -25.23 -4.31 21.44
N LEU A 120 -25.03 -3.26 20.64
CA LEU A 120 -25.00 -1.89 21.14
C LEU A 120 -26.33 -1.46 21.76
N ALA A 121 -27.46 -2.00 21.27
CA ALA A 121 -28.79 -1.65 21.77
C ALA A 121 -29.03 -2.19 23.19
N ALA A 122 -28.32 -3.26 23.56
CA ALA A 122 -28.37 -3.85 24.90
C ALA A 122 -27.47 -3.14 25.93
N LEU A 123 -26.63 -2.19 25.51
CA LEU A 123 -25.77 -1.42 26.41
C LEU A 123 -26.56 -0.30 27.12
N PRO A 124 -26.12 0.12 28.33
CA PRO A 124 -26.60 1.35 28.95
C PRO A 124 -26.45 2.55 28.00
N GLU A 125 -27.41 3.48 28.05
CA GLU A 125 -27.49 4.64 27.14
C GLU A 125 -26.15 5.36 26.95
N THR A 126 -25.46 5.63 28.07
CA THR A 126 -24.19 6.35 28.09
C THR A 126 -23.08 5.59 27.37
N GLU A 127 -23.05 4.27 27.50
CA GLU A 127 -22.03 3.42 26.85
C GLU A 127 -22.36 3.24 25.37
N ARG A 128 -23.63 3.02 25.03
CA ARG A 128 -24.08 2.96 23.62
C ARG A 128 -23.69 4.23 22.87
N ALA A 129 -24.03 5.40 23.42
CA ALA A 129 -23.71 6.70 22.81
C ALA A 129 -22.20 6.89 22.60
N ARG A 130 -21.37 6.38 23.52
CA ARG A 130 -19.91 6.43 23.39
C ARG A 130 -19.41 5.67 22.16
N TRP A 131 -19.88 4.44 21.95
CA TRP A 131 -19.49 3.60 20.81
C TRP A 131 -20.01 4.15 19.48
N GLU A 132 -21.25 4.64 19.48
CA GLU A 132 -21.83 5.27 18.29
C GLU A 132 -21.06 6.52 17.84
N GLN A 133 -20.58 7.32 18.80
CA GLN A 133 -19.74 8.49 18.52
C GLN A 133 -18.27 8.13 18.23
N ALA A 134 -17.78 6.98 18.70
CA ALA A 134 -16.40 6.55 18.50
C ALA A 134 -16.13 6.15 17.05
N TRP A 135 -17.09 5.50 16.39
CA TRP A 135 -16.96 5.04 15.01
C TRP A 135 -16.59 6.15 14.00
N PRO A 136 -17.35 7.25 13.85
CA PRO A 136 -16.99 8.33 12.91
C PRO A 136 -15.69 9.05 13.30
N LYS A 137 -15.34 9.08 14.59
CA LYS A 137 -14.06 9.63 15.06
C LYS A 137 -12.88 8.74 14.67
N ALA A 138 -13.04 7.43 14.77
CA ALA A 138 -12.00 6.48 14.37
C ALA A 138 -11.76 6.53 12.85
N LEU A 139 -12.82 6.57 12.05
CA LEU A 139 -12.70 6.74 10.59
C LEU A 139 -11.95 8.03 10.23
N SER A 140 -12.35 9.17 10.80
CA SER A 140 -11.68 10.44 10.48
C SER A 140 -10.21 10.50 10.93
N GLN A 141 -9.82 9.75 11.96
CA GLN A 141 -8.40 9.61 12.34
C GLN A 141 -7.61 8.74 11.35
N ILE A 142 -8.19 7.62 10.95
CA ILE A 142 -7.58 6.66 10.00
C ILE A 142 -7.36 7.30 8.62
N GLU A 143 -8.32 8.10 8.17
CA GLU A 143 -8.33 8.70 6.82
C GLU A 143 -7.26 9.78 6.61
N VAL A 144 -6.80 10.43 7.69
CA VAL A 144 -5.89 11.58 7.61
C VAL A 144 -4.48 11.29 8.14
N ASP A 145 -4.29 10.29 9.01
CA ASP A 145 -3.01 10.01 9.67
C ASP A 145 -2.17 8.99 8.89
N MET A 146 -1.51 9.41 7.82
CA MET A 146 -0.60 8.56 7.02
C MET A 146 0.82 8.38 7.61
N GLY A 147 1.05 8.78 8.88
CA GLY A 147 2.38 8.77 9.49
C GLY A 147 3.14 10.09 9.29
N LYS A 148 3.87 10.50 10.34
CA LYS A 148 4.19 11.91 10.67
C LYS A 148 5.62 12.37 10.33
N SER A 149 6.39 11.59 9.56
CA SER A 149 7.73 12.01 9.15
C SER A 149 7.66 12.64 7.76
N GLU A 150 7.58 13.96 7.75
CA GLU A 150 7.70 14.77 6.54
C GLU A 150 9.14 15.28 6.40
N VAL A 151 9.80 14.93 5.29
CA VAL A 151 11.14 15.41 4.96
C VAL A 151 11.12 15.84 3.50
N ASN A 152 11.52 17.08 3.20
CA ASN A 152 11.51 17.64 1.85
C ASN A 152 10.13 17.54 1.15
N GLY A 153 9.03 17.65 1.90
CA GLY A 153 7.66 17.50 1.39
C GLY A 153 7.20 16.04 1.21
N TRP A 154 8.03 15.04 1.55
CA TRP A 154 7.70 13.62 1.43
C TRP A 154 7.21 13.03 2.75
N LYS A 155 6.06 12.36 2.73
CA LYS A 155 5.59 11.49 3.81
C LYS A 155 6.16 10.09 3.64
N ILE A 156 6.84 9.57 4.67
CA ILE A 156 7.59 8.31 4.58
C ILE A 156 7.34 7.41 5.79
N GLY A 157 6.70 6.26 5.57
CA GLY A 157 6.54 5.21 6.58
C GLY A 157 7.76 4.27 6.61
N ARG A 158 8.58 4.36 7.67
CA ARG A 158 9.84 3.59 7.81
C ARG A 158 9.82 2.49 8.87
N SER A 159 8.88 2.54 9.80
CA SER A 159 8.86 1.67 10.98
C SER A 159 7.48 1.09 11.22
N GLY A 160 7.43 -0.14 11.73
CA GLY A 160 6.19 -0.81 12.16
C GLY A 160 5.24 -1.26 11.03
N VAL A 161 5.46 -0.81 9.79
CA VAL A 161 4.68 -1.26 8.62
C VAL A 161 4.93 -2.75 8.38
N GLY A 162 3.86 -3.51 8.21
CA GLY A 162 3.90 -4.97 7.99
C GLY A 162 4.10 -5.80 9.28
N ASP A 163 4.68 -5.24 10.34
CA ASP A 163 4.81 -5.88 11.66
C ASP A 163 4.33 -4.97 12.79
N TYR A 164 3.01 -4.87 12.90
CA TYR A 164 2.38 -3.90 13.80
C TYR A 164 2.31 -4.34 15.27
N GLY A 165 2.53 -5.62 15.60
CA GLY A 165 2.28 -6.11 16.97
C GLY A 165 0.86 -5.77 17.48
N THR A 166 0.78 -4.97 18.54
CA THR A 166 -0.46 -4.41 19.13
C THR A 166 -0.70 -2.94 18.78
N ASP A 167 0.06 -2.36 17.84
CA ASP A 167 -0.20 -1.03 17.27
C ASP A 167 -1.37 -1.11 16.28
N TYR A 168 -2.58 -1.20 16.83
CA TYR A 168 -3.80 -1.30 16.05
C TYR A 168 -4.10 -0.02 15.26
N ALA A 169 -3.66 1.14 15.75
CA ALA A 169 -3.88 2.43 15.08
C ALA A 169 -3.10 2.50 13.77
N SER A 170 -1.79 2.25 13.80
CA SER A 170 -0.97 2.20 12.58
C SER A 170 -1.44 1.09 11.65
N ARG A 171 -1.84 -0.07 12.19
CA ARG A 171 -2.41 -1.15 11.37
C ARG A 171 -3.70 -0.71 10.66
N ALA A 172 -4.58 0.03 11.34
CA ALA A 172 -5.84 0.51 10.77
C ALA A 172 -5.61 1.54 9.66
N VAL A 173 -4.70 2.50 9.87
CA VAL A 173 -4.23 3.44 8.85
C VAL A 173 -3.75 2.71 7.60
N VAL A 174 -2.83 1.76 7.76
CA VAL A 174 -2.27 1.05 6.60
C VAL A 174 -3.30 0.14 5.95
N ALA A 175 -4.18 -0.51 6.71
CA ALA A 175 -5.26 -1.31 6.15
C ALA A 175 -6.24 -0.47 5.31
N TYR A 176 -6.46 0.79 5.69
CA TYR A 176 -7.28 1.73 4.94
C TYR A 176 -6.56 2.25 3.68
N ALA A 177 -5.34 2.75 3.83
CA ALA A 177 -4.67 3.49 2.76
C ALA A 177 -3.76 2.65 1.84
N GLY A 178 -3.33 1.47 2.29
CA GLY A 178 -2.30 0.67 1.62
C GLY A 178 -2.30 -0.77 2.08
N LEU A 179 -3.47 -1.44 2.00
CA LEU A 179 -3.63 -2.82 2.44
C LEU A 179 -2.56 -3.71 1.81
N GLY A 180 -1.88 -4.49 2.66
CA GLY A 180 -0.80 -5.36 2.18
C GLY A 180 0.54 -4.67 1.99
N ALA A 181 0.74 -3.49 2.60
CA ALA A 181 2.05 -2.84 2.61
C ALA A 181 3.16 -3.80 3.06
N ASN A 182 4.26 -3.78 2.31
CA ASN A 182 5.44 -4.59 2.59
C ASN A 182 6.16 -4.10 3.86
N LEU A 183 7.01 -4.97 4.40
CA LEU A 183 7.97 -4.57 5.41
C LEU A 183 8.95 -3.53 4.80
N PRO A 184 9.46 -2.56 5.58
CA PRO A 184 10.41 -1.56 5.09
C PRO A 184 11.68 -2.13 4.45
N GLN A 185 12.09 -3.35 4.85
CA GLN A 185 13.24 -4.06 4.27
C GLN A 185 12.97 -4.55 2.84
N ASP A 186 11.71 -4.74 2.48
CA ASP A 186 11.27 -5.18 1.15
C ASP A 186 10.89 -4.00 0.27
N ALA A 187 10.16 -3.01 0.79
CA ALA A 187 9.86 -1.78 0.07
C ALA A 187 9.47 -0.60 0.98
N ILE A 188 9.86 0.62 0.59
CA ILE A 188 9.40 1.88 1.19
C ILE A 188 8.77 2.77 0.11
N TYR A 189 7.68 3.45 0.47
CA TYR A 189 6.83 4.24 -0.43
C TYR A 189 6.76 5.73 -0.05
N PRO A 190 7.82 6.54 -0.25
CA PRO A 190 7.71 7.99 -0.07
C PRO A 190 6.62 8.55 -0.99
N ASN A 191 5.69 9.33 -0.45
CA ASN A 191 4.67 10.02 -1.23
C ASN A 191 4.72 11.52 -0.96
N THR A 192 4.47 12.33 -1.98
CA THR A 192 4.36 13.77 -1.83
C THR A 192 3.18 14.32 -2.64
N ARG A 193 2.55 15.33 -2.06
CA ARG A 193 1.49 16.14 -2.66
C ARG A 193 1.93 17.59 -2.80
N VAL A 194 3.16 17.94 -2.42
CA VAL A 194 3.62 19.32 -2.33
C VAL A 194 4.98 19.52 -2.99
N ASP A 195 5.26 20.75 -3.40
CA ASP A 195 6.57 21.17 -3.86
C ASP A 195 7.52 21.57 -2.71
N ASP A 196 8.71 22.06 -3.06
CA ASP A 196 9.75 22.55 -2.16
C ASP A 196 9.34 23.75 -1.29
N LYS A 197 8.18 24.37 -1.58
CA LYS A 197 7.59 25.46 -0.80
C LYS A 197 6.36 25.02 -0.02
N ASN A 198 6.09 23.71 0.06
CA ASN A 198 4.87 23.13 0.63
C ASN A 198 3.58 23.57 -0.09
N THR A 199 3.67 23.92 -1.38
CA THR A 199 2.51 24.26 -2.21
C THR A 199 1.97 22.99 -2.86
N GLN A 200 0.65 22.80 -2.87
CA GLN A 200 -0.01 21.64 -3.49
C GLN A 200 0.43 21.49 -4.96
N LEU A 201 0.87 20.28 -5.32
CA LEU A 201 1.20 19.92 -6.69
C LEU A 201 -0.06 19.96 -7.56
N ASN A 202 0.01 20.75 -8.62
CA ASN A 202 -1.09 21.01 -9.54
C ASN A 202 -0.60 21.01 -11.01
N ALA A 203 -1.42 20.46 -11.89
CA ALA A 203 -1.13 20.25 -13.31
C ALA A 203 -0.93 21.54 -14.15
N ASP A 204 -1.28 22.71 -13.62
CA ASP A 204 -1.07 24.01 -14.27
C ASP A 204 0.40 24.48 -14.21
N HIS A 205 1.27 23.72 -13.54
CA HIS A 205 2.66 24.06 -13.33
C HIS A 205 3.61 22.95 -13.78
N THR A 206 4.87 23.33 -13.91
CA THR A 206 5.96 22.44 -14.30
C THR A 206 6.87 22.22 -13.11
N TYR A 207 7.36 20.99 -12.95
CA TYR A 207 8.23 20.64 -11.83
C TYR A 207 9.40 19.78 -12.29
N VAL A 208 10.48 19.84 -11.52
CA VAL A 208 11.64 18.97 -11.65
C VAL A 208 11.93 18.30 -10.31
N LEU A 209 12.13 16.98 -10.35
CA LEU A 209 12.74 16.24 -9.26
C LEU A 209 14.19 15.93 -9.64
N HIS A 210 15.12 16.66 -9.04
CA HIS A 210 16.56 16.56 -9.31
C HIS A 210 17.25 15.69 -8.27
N PHE A 211 17.90 14.62 -8.70
CA PHE A 211 18.79 13.82 -7.86
C PHE A 211 20.25 14.13 -8.19
N PRO A 212 21.02 14.69 -7.24
CA PRO A 212 22.47 14.71 -7.33
C PRO A 212 23.04 13.31 -7.57
N ALA A 213 24.20 13.22 -8.22
CA ALA A 213 24.82 11.95 -8.61
C ALA A 213 25.05 10.99 -7.42
N ASP A 214 25.33 11.53 -6.24
CA ASP A 214 25.57 10.82 -4.98
C ASP A 214 24.29 10.62 -4.14
N GLN A 215 23.13 11.09 -4.62
CA GLN A 215 21.83 11.01 -3.95
C GLN A 215 20.78 10.22 -4.72
N ILE A 216 21.17 9.50 -5.78
CA ILE A 216 20.29 8.51 -6.43
C ILE A 216 19.82 7.49 -5.38
N PRO A 217 18.52 7.10 -5.34
CA PRO A 217 17.99 6.21 -4.32
C PRO A 217 18.82 4.94 -4.12
N PRO A 218 19.41 4.70 -2.94
CA PRO A 218 20.26 3.54 -2.68
C PRO A 218 19.38 2.31 -2.45
N VAL A 219 19.20 1.51 -3.51
CA VAL A 219 18.36 0.31 -3.52
C VAL A 219 19.10 -0.86 -4.15
N LYS A 220 18.82 -2.09 -3.68
CA LYS A 220 19.36 -3.33 -4.27
C LYS A 220 18.48 -3.89 -5.38
N GLY A 221 17.19 -3.57 -5.36
CA GLY A 221 16.24 -3.96 -6.40
C GLY A 221 16.17 -2.90 -7.49
N PHE A 222 15.17 -2.03 -7.40
CA PHE A 222 14.96 -0.90 -8.30
C PHE A 222 14.15 0.18 -7.58
N TRP A 223 14.03 1.35 -8.21
CA TRP A 223 13.11 2.38 -7.74
C TRP A 223 12.34 2.98 -8.91
N SER A 224 11.18 3.55 -8.59
CA SER A 224 10.33 4.22 -9.58
C SER A 224 9.61 5.41 -8.97
N LEU A 225 9.28 6.40 -9.80
CA LEU A 225 8.36 7.47 -9.45
C LEU A 225 7.07 7.28 -10.25
N THR A 226 5.92 7.30 -9.57
CA THR A 226 4.62 7.02 -10.17
C THR A 226 3.67 8.19 -9.95
N MET A 227 2.89 8.52 -10.99
CA MET A 227 1.91 9.61 -10.99
C MET A 227 0.52 9.11 -10.60
N TYR A 228 -0.19 9.92 -9.80
CA TYR A 228 -1.58 9.68 -9.39
C TYR A 228 -2.40 10.97 -9.39
N ASP A 229 -3.72 10.86 -9.62
CA ASP A 229 -4.66 11.95 -9.36
C ASP A 229 -4.77 12.22 -7.84
N ASP A 230 -5.49 13.27 -7.47
CA ASP A 230 -5.76 13.61 -6.07
C ASP A 230 -6.36 12.45 -5.26
N ARG A 231 -7.17 11.60 -5.91
CA ARG A 231 -7.83 10.41 -5.36
C ARG A 231 -6.95 9.14 -5.32
N GLY A 232 -5.75 9.16 -5.90
CA GLY A 232 -4.82 8.02 -5.87
C GLY A 232 -4.97 7.03 -7.04
N PHE A 233 -5.65 7.41 -8.13
CA PHE A 233 -5.76 6.60 -9.35
C PHE A 233 -4.75 7.02 -10.42
N PHE A 234 -4.45 6.11 -11.35
CA PHE A 234 -3.60 6.42 -12.50
C PHE A 234 -4.27 7.45 -13.42
N VAL A 235 -3.43 8.26 -14.07
CA VAL A 235 -3.86 9.41 -14.87
C VAL A 235 -3.51 9.18 -16.32
N ASP A 236 -4.54 9.21 -17.17
CA ASP A 236 -4.36 9.06 -18.61
C ASP A 236 -3.43 10.13 -19.16
N ASN A 237 -2.56 9.72 -20.08
CA ASN A 237 -1.58 10.60 -20.69
C ASN A 237 -1.21 10.12 -22.11
N PRO A 238 -0.72 11.02 -22.97
CA PRO A 238 -0.54 10.73 -24.40
C PRO A 238 0.41 9.58 -24.75
N ILE A 239 1.31 9.22 -23.83
CA ILE A 239 2.35 8.19 -24.04
C ILE A 239 2.12 6.93 -23.19
N ASN A 240 0.96 6.82 -22.52
CA ASN A 240 0.60 5.68 -21.68
C ASN A 240 1.68 5.36 -20.61
N ARG A 241 2.29 6.41 -20.03
CA ARG A 241 3.35 6.31 -19.03
C ARG A 241 2.88 6.83 -17.68
N TYR A 242 2.71 5.91 -16.74
CA TYR A 242 2.25 6.23 -15.39
C TYR A 242 3.40 6.24 -14.35
N ALA A 243 4.58 5.75 -14.74
CA ALA A 243 5.76 5.76 -13.90
C ALA A 243 7.04 5.86 -14.73
N VAL A 244 8.06 6.50 -14.14
CA VAL A 244 9.45 6.42 -14.59
C VAL A 244 10.24 5.49 -13.68
N ARG A 245 11.21 4.77 -14.25
CA ARG A 245 12.03 3.79 -13.53
C ARG A 245 13.48 4.24 -13.51
N GLY A 246 14.11 4.22 -12.34
CA GLY A 246 15.45 4.76 -12.13
C GLY A 246 16.48 4.20 -13.10
N GLU A 247 16.44 2.89 -13.37
CA GLU A 247 17.36 2.20 -14.26
C GLU A 247 17.18 2.53 -15.75
N ARG A 248 16.09 3.20 -16.12
CA ARG A 248 15.78 3.61 -17.50
C ARG A 248 15.96 5.11 -17.73
N LEU A 249 16.27 5.86 -16.68
CA LEU A 249 16.49 7.30 -16.77
C LEU A 249 17.84 7.61 -17.40
N THR A 250 17.86 8.65 -18.22
CA THR A 250 19.06 9.21 -18.81
C THR A 250 19.74 10.09 -17.78
N LYS A 251 21.03 9.86 -17.52
CA LYS A 251 21.82 10.69 -16.60
C LYS A 251 22.33 11.93 -17.31
N ASN A 252 22.44 13.01 -16.55
CA ASN A 252 23.14 14.23 -16.94
C ASN A 252 24.67 13.98 -17.02
N PRO A 253 25.44 14.87 -17.68
CA PRO A 253 26.89 14.73 -17.79
C PRO A 253 27.64 14.67 -16.44
N ASP A 254 27.09 15.28 -15.39
CA ASP A 254 27.63 15.25 -14.02
C ASP A 254 27.21 13.98 -13.23
N GLY A 255 26.45 13.08 -13.84
CA GLY A 255 25.93 11.87 -13.23
C GLY A 255 24.62 12.04 -12.46
N SER A 256 24.09 13.26 -12.35
CA SER A 256 22.78 13.54 -11.77
C SER A 256 21.64 13.02 -12.65
N VAL A 257 20.43 13.03 -12.11
CA VAL A 257 19.21 12.65 -12.84
C VAL A 257 18.11 13.67 -12.58
N ASP A 258 17.57 14.24 -13.65
CA ASP A 258 16.36 15.06 -13.60
C ASP A 258 15.16 14.25 -14.04
N ILE A 259 14.06 14.31 -13.29
CA ILE A 259 12.74 13.85 -13.74
C ILE A 259 11.89 15.09 -14.00
N TYR A 260 11.38 15.22 -15.22
CA TYR A 260 10.50 16.32 -15.62
C TYR A 260 9.06 15.92 -15.35
N ILE A 261 8.36 16.67 -14.51
CA ILE A 261 6.98 16.39 -14.09
C ILE A 261 6.11 17.54 -14.60
N GLN A 262 5.43 17.32 -15.71
CA GLN A 262 4.64 18.35 -16.39
C GLN A 262 3.70 17.75 -17.43
N ARG A 263 2.72 18.52 -17.90
CA ARG A 263 1.70 18.06 -18.86
C ARG A 263 2.24 18.00 -20.30
N GLU A 264 3.02 18.98 -20.69
CA GLU A 264 3.58 19.09 -22.04
C GLU A 264 4.90 18.31 -22.16
N ASN A 265 5.14 17.68 -23.31
CA ASN A 265 6.41 16.98 -23.56
C ASN A 265 7.58 17.97 -23.48
N PRO A 266 8.59 17.75 -22.61
CA PRO A 266 9.75 18.64 -22.45
C PRO A 266 10.73 18.65 -23.64
N GLY A 267 10.42 17.92 -24.71
CA GLY A 267 11.21 17.80 -25.92
C GLY A 267 11.91 16.44 -26.02
N PRO A 268 12.35 16.04 -27.23
CA PRO A 268 12.83 14.69 -27.51
C PRO A 268 14.05 14.28 -26.68
N ALA A 269 14.92 15.23 -26.31
CA ALA A 269 16.09 14.96 -25.48
C ALA A 269 15.75 14.67 -24.00
N LYS A 270 14.56 15.06 -23.54
CA LYS A 270 14.10 14.96 -22.15
C LYS A 270 12.97 13.96 -21.97
N GLU A 271 12.39 13.48 -23.07
CA GLU A 271 11.22 12.60 -23.06
C GLU A 271 11.47 11.27 -22.32
N SER A 272 12.69 10.74 -22.31
CA SER A 272 13.04 9.53 -21.54
C SER A 272 12.83 9.71 -20.02
N ASN A 273 13.01 10.93 -19.52
CA ASN A 273 12.90 11.28 -18.11
C ASN A 273 11.59 12.01 -17.76
N TRP A 274 10.67 12.10 -18.71
CA TRP A 274 9.40 12.80 -18.53
C TRP A 274 8.35 11.89 -17.85
N LEU A 275 7.71 12.43 -16.82
CA LEU A 275 6.53 11.87 -16.17
C LEU A 275 5.32 12.80 -16.41
N PRO A 276 4.39 12.42 -17.30
CA PRO A 276 3.23 13.25 -17.62
C PRO A 276 2.30 13.46 -16.41
N THR A 277 1.89 14.70 -16.18
CA THR A 277 0.83 15.06 -15.20
C THR A 277 -0.57 14.93 -15.83
N PRO A 278 -1.65 14.97 -15.02
CA PRO A 278 -3.02 15.10 -15.52
C PRO A 278 -3.22 16.32 -16.43
N ALA A 279 -4.35 16.33 -17.15
CA ALA A 279 -4.74 17.49 -17.95
C ALA A 279 -5.04 18.74 -17.10
N SER A 280 -5.53 18.55 -15.87
CA SER A 280 -5.92 19.60 -14.93
C SER A 280 -5.98 19.06 -13.51
N GLY A 281 -5.99 19.97 -12.53
CA GLY A 281 -6.24 19.64 -11.13
C GLY A 281 -4.99 19.19 -10.36
N ASP A 282 -5.23 18.83 -9.11
CA ASP A 282 -4.18 18.42 -8.19
C ASP A 282 -3.74 16.99 -8.47
N PHE A 283 -2.47 16.71 -8.19
CA PHE A 283 -1.91 15.38 -8.34
C PHE A 283 -0.99 15.04 -7.17
N ASN A 284 -0.56 13.79 -7.12
CA ASN A 284 0.46 13.35 -6.20
C ASN A 284 1.43 12.39 -6.89
N VAL A 285 2.66 12.33 -6.36
CA VAL A 285 3.66 11.37 -6.84
C VAL A 285 4.11 10.47 -5.70
N MET A 286 4.29 9.20 -6.03
CA MET A 286 4.79 8.19 -5.10
C MET A 286 6.07 7.59 -5.64
N MET A 287 7.13 7.72 -4.87
CA MET A 287 8.35 6.95 -5.08
C MET A 287 8.16 5.56 -4.48
N ARG A 288 8.68 4.55 -5.17
CA ARG A 288 8.75 3.18 -4.65
C ARG A 288 10.20 2.76 -4.66
N THR A 289 10.72 2.36 -3.50
CA THR A 289 12.07 1.82 -3.36
C THR A 289 11.95 0.35 -3.02
N TYR A 290 12.56 -0.54 -3.82
CA TYR A 290 12.48 -1.99 -3.62
C TYR A 290 13.82 -2.53 -3.16
N TRP A 291 13.77 -3.29 -2.07
CA TRP A 291 14.94 -3.75 -1.33
C TRP A 291 15.88 -2.58 -0.99
N PRO A 292 15.38 -1.56 -0.26
CA PRO A 292 16.15 -0.36 0.03
C PRO A 292 17.34 -0.66 0.94
N ASP A 293 18.41 0.11 0.78
CA ASP A 293 19.53 0.08 1.73
C ASP A 293 19.11 0.63 3.10
N GLN A 294 19.86 0.25 4.13
CA GLN A 294 19.63 0.69 5.50
C GLN A 294 19.57 2.22 5.64
N LYS A 295 20.29 2.96 4.78
CA LYS A 295 20.24 4.44 4.75
C LYS A 295 18.83 4.99 4.52
N ILE A 296 18.01 4.34 3.68
CA ILE A 296 16.61 4.76 3.47
C ILE A 296 15.76 4.37 4.69
N ILE A 297 15.96 3.16 5.21
CA ILE A 297 15.20 2.59 6.33
C ILE A 297 15.40 3.43 7.60
N ASP A 298 16.63 3.83 7.90
CA ASP A 298 16.96 4.63 9.10
C ASP A 298 16.77 6.14 8.88
N GLY A 299 16.42 6.56 7.66
CA GLY A 299 16.18 7.97 7.33
C GLY A 299 17.42 8.82 7.08
N ALA A 300 18.62 8.21 6.98
CA ALA A 300 19.85 8.88 6.57
C ALA A 300 19.83 9.34 5.10
N TRP A 301 19.01 8.69 4.27
CA TRP A 301 18.69 9.13 2.91
C TRP A 301 17.19 9.46 2.82
N ASN A 302 16.89 10.60 2.17
CA ASN A 302 15.54 11.06 1.86
C ASN A 302 15.50 11.52 0.41
N PRO A 303 14.36 11.40 -0.28
CA PRO A 303 14.21 12.00 -1.60
C PRO A 303 14.42 13.53 -1.52
N PRO A 304 15.01 14.14 -2.57
CA PRO A 304 15.03 15.60 -2.70
C PRO A 304 13.61 16.13 -2.90
N ALA A 305 13.41 17.42 -2.63
CA ALA A 305 12.12 18.05 -2.85
C ALA A 305 11.78 18.13 -4.34
N VAL A 306 10.48 18.16 -4.65
CA VAL A 306 10.00 18.46 -6.01
C VAL A 306 10.00 19.98 -6.17
N THR A 307 10.76 20.52 -7.12
CA THR A 307 10.86 21.96 -7.32
C THR A 307 10.00 22.42 -8.48
N ARG A 308 9.18 23.44 -8.25
CA ARG A 308 8.43 24.12 -9.32
C ARG A 308 9.34 24.99 -10.18
N THR A 309 9.18 24.94 -11.50
CA THR A 309 10.09 25.58 -12.46
C THR A 309 9.52 26.75 -13.26
N ASN A 310 8.25 27.12 -13.05
CA ASN A 310 7.59 28.25 -13.74
C ASN A 310 6.74 29.14 -12.83
#